data_AF-A0AAN9BNM0-F1
#
_entry.id   AF-A0AAN9BNM0-F1
#
_cell.length_a   1.000
_cell.length_b   1.000
_cell.length_c   1.000
_cell.angle_alpha   90.00
_cell.angle_beta   90.00
_cell.angle_gamma   90.00
#
_symmetry.space_group_name_H-M   'P 1'
#
loop_
_entity.id
_entity.type
_entity.pdbx_description
1 polymer ?
#
loop_
_entity_poly.entity_id
_entity_poly.type
_entity_poly.pdbx_seq_one_letter_code
_entity_poly.pdbx_strand_id
1 'polypeptide(L)'
;MIFRSHSKMQIRAMSFKTEDIGQFLQSMFTTPDLGSGATENKCKRFCSYYRTLQDTQNKMAFLGQLSQQYSIDQDAVLQGAHTLASSQDRGEAQVIKSMERLRSAMTPRYQTLFQQIGRIEGGVKFLVDMRADLLGCIGGSTLTSELDTVNFYALNRLLRELLTLWFAVGFLELQRVTWTSPCDIVQKISDYEAVHPIRSWTDLKQRVGAYRRCYTFTHHSMPREPVVVLHTALTSEISSNIHSIIHNPRFRANTPESESTSTQQNRNPSAFDEEEDPSQITTAVFYSITSTQKGLQGVELGNYLIKSVVRQLQSEFPHLSQFSSLSPIPGFRDWLVRQINSQLQRSDIGEEDSGKPLLSQSEIQSLKNVRQSQNASALETFKRFVQSNQWLARQDTVEAVKGALLRLCARYLYLEKRRGLAFNPVANFHLTNGAVLWRINFLADTSIRGLNQSCGLMVNYRYYLSDTKSNSQNYLLHHTIPASPTVLELLRSELSPSPAQNGDR
;
A
#
# COMPACT_ATOMS: atom_id res chain seq x y z
N MET A 1 -28.38 23.17 -48.60
CA MET A 1 -29.27 24.09 -47.85
C MET A 1 -30.20 23.20 -47.04
N ILE A 2 -30.19 23.13 -45.71
CA ILE A 2 -30.21 24.18 -44.69
C ILE A 2 -29.37 23.70 -43.49
N PHE A 3 -28.41 24.50 -43.04
CA PHE A 3 -27.67 24.30 -41.79
C PHE A 3 -28.53 24.81 -40.62
N ARG A 4 -28.75 23.99 -39.58
CA ARG A 4 -29.19 24.47 -38.26
C ARG A 4 -28.07 24.21 -37.25
N SER A 5 -27.54 25.30 -36.72
CA SER A 5 -26.50 25.38 -35.70
C SER A 5 -26.88 24.57 -34.45
N HIS A 6 -26.08 23.56 -34.12
CA HIS A 6 -26.12 22.97 -32.80
C HIS A 6 -25.40 23.91 -31.83
N SER A 7 -26.19 24.54 -30.96
CA SER A 7 -25.72 25.30 -29.81
C SER A 7 -24.86 24.40 -28.93
N LYS A 8 -23.60 24.81 -28.70
CA LYS A 8 -22.74 24.22 -27.68
C LYS A 8 -23.39 24.49 -26.33
N MET A 9 -24.02 23.47 -25.75
CA MET A 9 -24.51 23.49 -24.38
C MET A 9 -23.29 23.51 -23.44
N GLN A 10 -22.88 24.72 -23.04
CA GLN A 10 -21.94 24.91 -21.94
C GLN A 10 -22.55 24.31 -20.68
N ILE A 11 -21.95 23.23 -20.17
CA ILE A 11 -22.26 22.68 -18.84
C ILE A 11 -21.73 23.71 -17.83
N ARG A 12 -22.64 24.56 -17.36
CA ARG A 12 -22.39 25.51 -16.27
C ARG A 12 -22.18 24.68 -14.99
N ALA A 13 -21.03 24.83 -14.34
CA ALA A 13 -20.79 24.25 -13.02
C ALA A 13 -21.86 24.77 -12.05
N MET A 14 -22.80 23.91 -11.66
CA MET A 14 -23.77 24.22 -10.61
C MET A 14 -23.04 24.12 -9.27
N SER A 15 -22.84 25.27 -8.62
CA SER A 15 -22.47 25.30 -7.20
C SER A 15 -23.69 24.88 -6.39
N PHE A 16 -23.66 23.68 -5.80
CA PHE A 16 -24.72 23.20 -4.92
C PHE A 16 -24.57 23.88 -3.56
N LYS A 17 -25.65 24.47 -3.03
CA LYS A 17 -25.63 25.03 -1.68
C LYS A 17 -25.74 23.91 -0.64
N THR A 18 -25.18 24.11 0.54
CA THR A 18 -25.26 23.16 1.68
C THR A 18 -26.71 22.82 2.06
N GLU A 19 -27.66 23.73 1.84
CA GLU A 19 -29.10 23.51 2.02
C GLU A 19 -29.66 22.46 1.04
N ASP A 20 -29.16 22.42 -0.20
CA ASP A 20 -29.60 21.46 -1.22
C ASP A 20 -29.19 20.02 -0.84
N ILE A 21 -28.01 19.88 -0.22
CA ILE A 21 -27.50 18.59 0.27
C ILE A 21 -28.38 18.06 1.41
N GLY A 22 -28.74 18.92 2.36
CA GLY A 22 -29.55 18.54 3.52
C GLY A 22 -30.94 18.08 3.10
N GLN A 23 -31.60 18.85 2.23
CA GLN A 23 -32.91 18.49 1.67
C GLN A 23 -32.85 17.19 0.86
N PHE A 24 -31.79 17.00 0.06
CA PHE A 24 -31.58 15.77 -0.68
C PHE A 24 -31.46 14.55 0.25
N LEU A 25 -30.57 14.61 1.25
CA LEU A 25 -30.38 13.52 2.21
C LEU A 25 -31.67 13.25 3.01
N GLN A 26 -32.38 14.29 3.41
CA GLN A 26 -33.65 14.14 4.12
C GLN A 26 -34.65 13.37 3.26
N SER A 27 -34.82 13.77 2.00
CA SER A 27 -35.68 13.06 1.05
C SER A 27 -35.27 11.60 0.85
N MET A 28 -33.97 11.30 0.88
CA MET A 28 -33.45 9.95 0.73
C MET A 28 -33.81 9.07 1.92
N PHE A 29 -33.65 9.56 3.14
CA PHE A 29 -33.87 8.78 4.36
C PHE A 29 -35.33 8.78 4.86
N THR A 30 -36.20 9.66 4.36
CA THR A 30 -37.65 9.61 4.63
C THR A 30 -38.41 8.75 3.64
N THR A 31 -37.89 8.56 2.41
CA THR A 31 -38.55 7.72 1.40
C THR A 31 -38.50 6.24 1.82
N PRO A 32 -39.66 5.58 2.00
CA PRO A 32 -39.72 4.18 2.39
C PRO A 32 -39.26 3.24 1.26
N ASP A 33 -38.76 2.07 1.62
CA ASP A 33 -38.32 1.04 0.67
C ASP A 33 -39.54 0.23 0.18
N LEU A 34 -40.24 0.77 -0.83
CA LEU A 34 -41.46 0.21 -1.42
C LEU A 34 -41.17 -0.91 -2.44
N GLY A 35 -40.41 -1.93 -2.03
CA GLY A 35 -40.01 -3.07 -2.86
C GLY A 35 -38.71 -2.86 -3.64
N SER A 36 -38.26 -3.93 -4.31
CA SER A 36 -36.91 -4.01 -4.90
C SER A 36 -36.60 -2.90 -5.90
N GLY A 37 -37.50 -2.63 -6.84
CA GLY A 37 -37.31 -1.60 -7.86
C GLY A 37 -37.26 -0.17 -7.29
N ALA A 38 -38.08 0.12 -6.29
CA ALA A 38 -38.06 1.43 -5.61
C ALA A 38 -36.75 1.63 -4.83
N THR A 39 -36.28 0.60 -4.12
CA THR A 39 -35.00 0.61 -3.41
C THR A 39 -33.82 0.78 -4.37
N GLU A 40 -33.82 0.08 -5.51
CA GLU A 40 -32.77 0.23 -6.51
C GLU A 40 -32.72 1.65 -7.09
N ASN A 41 -33.87 2.22 -7.45
CA ASN A 41 -33.96 3.61 -7.95
C ASN A 41 -33.49 4.63 -6.91
N LYS A 42 -33.84 4.42 -5.64
CA LYS A 42 -33.33 5.21 -4.51
C LYS A 42 -31.81 5.13 -4.42
N CYS A 43 -31.22 3.93 -4.48
CA CYS A 43 -29.76 3.75 -4.47
C CYS A 43 -29.08 4.43 -5.67
N LYS A 44 -29.63 4.28 -6.88
CA LYS A 44 -29.14 4.95 -8.09
C LYS A 44 -29.20 6.47 -7.97
N ARG A 45 -30.29 7.02 -7.40
CA ARG A 45 -30.45 8.46 -7.14
C ARG A 45 -29.37 8.97 -6.19
N PHE A 46 -29.08 8.25 -5.10
CA PHE A 46 -27.98 8.56 -4.18
C PHE A 46 -26.64 8.61 -4.90
N CYS A 47 -26.30 7.55 -5.65
CA CYS A 47 -25.04 7.44 -6.37
C CYS A 47 -24.88 8.55 -7.41
N SER A 48 -25.94 8.85 -8.17
CA SER A 48 -25.94 9.90 -9.17
C SER A 48 -25.72 11.28 -8.56
N TYR A 49 -26.43 11.61 -7.48
CA TYR A 49 -26.29 12.89 -6.80
C TYR A 49 -24.87 13.07 -6.27
N TYR A 50 -24.31 12.06 -5.59
CA TYR A 50 -22.95 12.15 -5.08
C TYR A 50 -21.91 12.36 -6.19
N ARG A 51 -22.07 11.69 -7.33
CA ARG A 51 -21.18 11.86 -8.50
C ARG A 51 -21.26 13.26 -9.13
N THR A 52 -22.38 13.97 -8.99
CA THR A 52 -22.49 15.37 -9.48
C THR A 52 -21.70 16.36 -8.64
N LEU A 53 -21.30 15.99 -7.41
CA LEU A 53 -20.45 16.81 -6.55
C LEU A 53 -19.00 16.72 -7.04
N GLN A 54 -18.59 17.64 -7.91
CA GLN A 54 -17.22 17.65 -8.46
C GLN A 54 -16.19 18.23 -7.47
N ASP A 55 -16.60 19.18 -6.62
CA ASP A 55 -15.71 19.81 -5.65
C ASP A 55 -15.54 18.96 -4.39
N THR A 56 -14.29 18.81 -3.96
CA THR A 56 -13.90 18.19 -2.69
C THR A 56 -14.62 18.81 -1.50
N GLN A 57 -14.85 20.13 -1.51
CA GLN A 57 -15.60 20.80 -0.44
C GLN A 57 -17.06 20.33 -0.37
N ASN A 58 -17.73 20.20 -1.52
CA ASN A 58 -19.11 19.74 -1.58
C ASN A 58 -19.24 18.26 -1.19
N LYS A 59 -18.30 17.41 -1.62
CA LYS A 59 -18.23 16.00 -1.18
C LYS A 59 -18.00 15.90 0.33
N MET A 60 -17.14 16.75 0.88
CA MET A 60 -16.88 16.81 2.32
C MET A 60 -18.12 17.26 3.09
N ALA A 61 -18.82 18.31 2.63
CA ALA A 61 -20.07 18.76 3.24
C ALA A 61 -21.14 17.65 3.21
N PHE A 62 -21.24 16.93 2.09
CA PHE A 62 -22.13 15.77 1.96
C PHE A 62 -21.80 14.65 2.96
N LEU A 63 -20.53 14.24 3.04
CA LEU A 63 -20.08 13.21 3.97
C LEU A 63 -20.26 13.66 5.44
N GLY A 64 -20.03 14.93 5.73
CA GLY A 64 -20.26 15.54 7.03
C GLY A 64 -21.72 15.43 7.45
N GLN A 65 -22.64 15.95 6.63
CA GLN A 65 -24.08 15.84 6.94
C GLN A 65 -24.55 14.39 7.03
N LEU A 66 -24.07 13.50 6.15
CA LEU A 66 -24.40 12.07 6.20
C LEU A 66 -23.95 11.44 7.53
N SER A 67 -22.71 11.72 7.95
CA SER A 67 -22.10 11.14 9.15
C SER A 67 -22.68 11.69 10.46
N GLN A 68 -23.14 12.95 10.47
CA GLN A 68 -23.72 13.60 11.64
C GLN A 68 -25.21 13.30 11.79
N GLN A 69 -26.02 13.60 10.76
CA GLN A 69 -27.49 13.59 10.86
C GLN A 69 -28.10 12.19 10.75
N TYR A 70 -27.40 11.25 10.09
CA TYR A 70 -27.90 9.90 9.83
C TYR A 70 -27.08 8.83 10.56
N SER A 71 -26.41 9.24 11.64
CA SER A 71 -25.68 8.39 12.56
C SER A 71 -26.63 7.58 13.47
N ILE A 72 -26.08 7.08 14.57
CA ILE A 72 -26.80 6.39 15.64
C ILE A 72 -27.72 7.37 16.38
N ASP A 73 -28.98 6.96 16.58
CA ASP A 73 -29.95 7.68 17.40
C ASP A 73 -29.65 7.44 18.89
N GLN A 74 -29.14 8.47 19.57
CA GLN A 74 -28.72 8.38 20.97
C GLN A 74 -29.89 8.07 21.91
N ASP A 75 -31.07 8.65 21.64
CA ASP A 75 -32.25 8.44 22.48
C ASP A 75 -32.75 7.00 22.36
N ALA A 76 -32.77 6.46 21.13
CA ALA A 76 -33.13 5.07 20.89
C ALA A 76 -32.15 4.08 21.57
N VAL A 77 -30.84 4.39 21.57
CA VAL A 77 -29.82 3.57 22.25
C VAL A 77 -30.01 3.59 23.77
N LEU A 78 -30.22 4.77 24.36
CA LEU A 78 -30.45 4.89 25.81
C LEU A 78 -31.73 4.14 26.24
N GLN A 79 -32.82 4.30 25.49
CA GLN A 79 -34.06 3.55 25.74
C GLN A 79 -33.85 2.02 25.60
N GLY A 80 -33.12 1.59 24.58
CA GLY A 80 -32.77 0.18 24.38
C GLY A 80 -31.93 -0.38 25.53
N ALA A 81 -30.96 0.39 26.03
CA ALA A 81 -30.10 0.01 27.15
C ALA A 81 -30.90 -0.13 28.46
N HIS A 82 -31.80 0.82 28.76
CA HIS A 82 -32.70 0.73 29.91
C HIS A 82 -33.62 -0.50 29.81
N THR A 83 -34.16 -0.76 28.62
CA THR A 83 -35.00 -1.94 28.38
C THR A 83 -34.22 -3.23 28.62
N LEU A 84 -32.97 -3.32 28.15
CA LEU A 84 -32.11 -4.47 28.39
C LEU A 84 -31.82 -4.67 29.88
N ALA A 85 -31.43 -3.62 30.60
CA ALA A 85 -31.15 -3.67 32.03
C ALA A 85 -32.36 -4.17 32.85
N SER A 86 -33.56 -3.69 32.52
CA SER A 86 -34.81 -4.10 33.20
C SER A 86 -35.35 -5.49 32.78
N SER A 87 -34.76 -6.13 31.77
CA SER A 87 -35.24 -7.41 31.23
C SER A 87 -34.56 -8.65 31.82
N GLN A 88 -33.55 -8.47 32.69
CA GLN A 88 -32.76 -9.58 33.24
C GLN A 88 -33.60 -10.60 34.02
N ASP A 89 -34.64 -10.16 34.72
CA ASP A 89 -35.53 -11.04 35.50
C ASP A 89 -36.69 -11.64 34.67
N ARG A 90 -36.79 -11.30 33.38
CA ARG A 90 -37.93 -11.67 32.52
C ARG A 90 -37.68 -12.89 31.64
N GLY A 91 -36.63 -13.65 31.94
CA GLY A 91 -36.22 -14.87 31.22
C GLY A 91 -35.36 -14.61 29.99
N GLU A 92 -34.58 -15.63 29.60
CA GLU A 92 -33.53 -15.54 28.57
C GLU A 92 -34.05 -15.05 27.21
N ALA A 93 -35.23 -15.52 26.79
CA ALA A 93 -35.82 -15.13 25.50
C ALA A 93 -36.10 -13.62 25.41
N GLN A 94 -36.53 -12.99 26.51
CA GLN A 94 -36.80 -11.55 26.54
C GLN A 94 -35.49 -10.74 26.56
N VAL A 95 -34.47 -11.23 27.26
CA VAL A 95 -33.13 -10.63 27.27
C VAL A 95 -32.55 -10.61 25.85
N ILE A 96 -32.62 -11.72 25.12
CA ILE A 96 -32.12 -11.80 23.74
C ILE A 96 -32.88 -10.82 22.81
N LYS A 97 -34.22 -10.72 22.93
CA LYS A 97 -35.00 -9.74 22.16
C LYS A 97 -34.60 -8.30 22.47
N SER A 98 -34.35 -7.98 23.74
CA SER A 98 -33.86 -6.65 24.15
C SER A 98 -32.45 -6.37 23.60
N MET A 99 -31.56 -7.35 23.61
CA MET A 99 -30.22 -7.23 23.02
C MET A 99 -30.29 -6.96 21.50
N GLU A 100 -31.15 -7.66 20.77
CA GLU A 100 -31.30 -7.46 19.32
C GLU A 100 -31.89 -6.07 18.98
N ARG A 101 -32.83 -5.57 19.80
CA ARG A 101 -33.34 -4.21 19.68
C ARG A 101 -32.24 -3.17 19.92
N LEU A 102 -31.41 -3.36 20.95
CA LEU A 102 -30.29 -2.48 21.23
C LEU A 102 -29.26 -2.51 20.09
N ARG A 103 -28.94 -3.71 19.56
CA ARG A 103 -28.07 -3.86 18.38
C ARG A 103 -28.59 -3.09 17.17
N SER A 104 -29.90 -3.17 16.93
CA SER A 104 -30.57 -2.42 15.85
C SER A 104 -30.49 -0.91 16.07
N ALA A 105 -30.66 -0.43 17.31
CA ALA A 105 -30.55 0.99 17.65
C ALA A 105 -29.11 1.53 17.51
N MET A 106 -28.09 0.70 17.79
CA MET A 106 -26.67 1.03 17.61
C MET A 106 -26.20 0.99 16.14
N THR A 107 -27.08 0.65 15.20
CA THR A 107 -26.75 0.59 13.78
C THR A 107 -27.07 1.93 13.10
N PRO A 108 -26.09 2.64 12.51
CA PRO A 108 -26.35 3.92 11.86
C PRO A 108 -27.20 3.74 10.59
N ARG A 109 -28.04 4.73 10.28
CA ARG A 109 -29.03 4.63 9.19
C ARG A 109 -28.38 4.46 7.80
N TYR A 110 -27.21 5.05 7.60
CA TYR A 110 -26.45 4.91 6.34
C TYR A 110 -25.92 3.49 6.11
N GLN A 111 -25.86 2.62 7.12
CA GLN A 111 -25.43 1.22 6.94
C GLN A 111 -26.36 0.45 6.01
N THR A 112 -27.67 0.52 6.24
CA THR A 112 -28.67 -0.15 5.41
C THR A 112 -28.60 0.35 3.98
N LEU A 113 -28.44 1.67 3.79
CA LEU A 113 -28.28 2.27 2.47
C LEU A 113 -27.02 1.74 1.76
N PHE A 114 -25.88 1.67 2.43
CA PHE A 114 -24.66 1.12 1.82
C PHE A 114 -24.79 -0.37 1.49
N GLN A 115 -25.45 -1.15 2.34
CA GLN A 115 -25.74 -2.56 2.03
C GLN A 115 -26.64 -2.70 0.81
N GLN A 116 -27.63 -1.83 0.64
CA GLN A 116 -28.50 -1.79 -0.55
C GLN A 116 -27.73 -1.34 -1.80
N ILE A 117 -26.88 -0.31 -1.68
CA ILE A 117 -25.98 0.12 -2.76
C ILE A 117 -25.05 -1.02 -3.18
N GLY A 118 -24.51 -1.79 -2.23
CA GLY A 118 -23.66 -2.95 -2.53
C GLY A 118 -24.34 -4.02 -3.39
N ARG A 119 -25.68 -4.05 -3.46
CA ARG A 119 -26.45 -5.03 -4.26
C ARG A 119 -26.73 -4.58 -5.69
N ILE A 120 -26.59 -3.28 -5.99
CA ILE A 120 -26.87 -2.76 -7.34
C ILE A 120 -25.62 -2.83 -8.22
N GLU A 121 -25.83 -2.85 -9.54
CA GLU A 121 -24.74 -2.83 -10.52
C GLU A 121 -23.85 -1.59 -10.35
N GLY A 122 -22.53 -1.79 -10.27
CA GLY A 122 -21.55 -0.73 -10.05
C GLY A 122 -21.55 -0.12 -8.64
N GLY A 123 -22.40 -0.60 -7.72
CA GLY A 123 -22.52 -0.06 -6.38
C GLY A 123 -21.31 -0.31 -5.48
N VAL A 124 -20.70 -1.50 -5.58
CA VAL A 124 -19.45 -1.80 -4.85
C VAL A 124 -18.33 -0.83 -5.25
N LYS A 125 -18.12 -0.61 -6.56
CA LYS A 125 -17.13 0.36 -7.06
C LYS A 125 -17.42 1.77 -6.55
N PHE A 126 -18.69 2.18 -6.55
CA PHE A 126 -19.09 3.47 -6.00
C PHE A 126 -18.71 3.62 -4.52
N LEU A 127 -18.95 2.61 -3.69
CA LEU A 127 -18.60 2.65 -2.26
C LEU A 127 -17.08 2.65 -2.03
N VAL A 128 -16.31 1.98 -2.89
CA VAL A 128 -14.85 2.08 -2.90
C VAL A 128 -14.41 3.52 -3.19
N ASP A 129 -14.98 4.15 -4.22
CA ASP A 129 -14.63 5.53 -4.60
C ASP A 129 -15.04 6.55 -3.52
N MET A 130 -16.25 6.40 -2.97
CA MET A 130 -16.76 7.23 -1.88
C MET A 130 -15.88 7.11 -0.63
N ARG A 131 -15.39 5.90 -0.33
CA ARG A 131 -14.42 5.72 0.76
C ARG A 131 -13.05 6.33 0.44
N ALA A 132 -12.61 6.32 -0.82
CA ALA A 132 -11.39 6.99 -1.23
C ALA A 132 -11.49 8.51 -1.00
N ASP A 133 -12.63 9.12 -1.34
CA ASP A 133 -12.92 10.53 -1.06
C ASP A 133 -12.89 10.79 0.46
N LEU A 134 -13.54 9.94 1.25
CA LEU A 134 -13.55 10.03 2.73
C LEU A 134 -12.14 9.96 3.34
N LEU A 135 -11.29 9.04 2.87
CA LEU A 135 -9.90 8.94 3.31
C LEU A 135 -9.10 10.20 2.93
N GLY A 136 -9.39 10.80 1.77
CA GLY A 136 -8.83 12.09 1.36
C GLY A 136 -9.19 13.21 2.33
N CYS A 137 -10.45 13.26 2.79
CA CYS A 137 -10.90 14.22 3.79
C CYS A 137 -10.22 14.02 5.16
N ILE A 138 -10.07 12.78 5.62
CA ILE A 138 -9.41 12.46 6.90
C ILE A 138 -7.90 12.76 6.86
N GLY A 139 -7.25 12.48 5.73
CA GLY A 139 -5.82 12.69 5.55
C GLY A 139 -5.43 14.16 5.34
N GLY A 140 -6.38 15.00 4.90
CA GLY A 140 -6.17 16.44 4.78
C GLY A 140 -6.31 17.16 6.13
N SER A 141 -5.58 18.26 6.33
CA SER A 141 -5.75 19.18 7.47
C SER A 141 -7.07 19.99 7.40
N THR A 142 -8.11 19.44 6.78
CA THR A 142 -9.35 20.15 6.45
C THR A 142 -10.42 19.98 7.53
N LEU A 143 -10.33 18.95 8.37
CA LEU A 143 -11.23 18.75 9.50
C LEU A 143 -10.79 19.65 10.65
N THR A 144 -11.58 20.69 10.95
CA THR A 144 -11.30 21.65 12.03
C THR A 144 -11.98 21.29 13.34
N SER A 145 -13.08 20.54 13.28
CA SER A 145 -13.86 20.10 14.44
C SER A 145 -13.47 18.69 14.89
N GLU A 146 -13.28 18.50 16.20
CA GLU A 146 -13.05 17.19 16.80
C GLU A 146 -14.24 16.25 16.57
N LEU A 147 -15.46 16.78 16.65
CA LEU A 147 -16.69 16.01 16.42
C LEU A 147 -16.76 15.47 14.97
N ASP A 148 -16.39 16.30 13.99
CA ASP A 148 -16.35 15.88 12.59
C ASP A 148 -15.32 14.79 12.36
N THR A 149 -14.17 14.93 13.01
CA THR A 149 -13.10 13.92 12.97
C THR A 149 -13.62 12.56 13.45
N VAL A 150 -14.27 12.51 14.62
CA VAL A 150 -14.84 11.28 15.18
C VAL A 150 -15.91 10.68 14.25
N ASN A 151 -16.82 11.49 13.73
CA ASN A 151 -17.89 11.04 12.84
C ASN A 151 -17.35 10.48 11.51
N PHE A 152 -16.34 11.12 10.91
CA PHE A 152 -15.69 10.64 9.70
C PHE A 152 -14.96 9.31 9.94
N TYR A 153 -14.29 9.14 11.08
CA TYR A 153 -13.68 7.87 11.45
C TYR A 153 -14.71 6.76 11.66
N ALA A 154 -15.86 7.06 12.26
CA ALA A 154 -16.96 6.11 12.41
C ALA A 154 -17.52 5.66 11.04
N LEU A 155 -17.77 6.62 10.14
CA LEU A 155 -18.22 6.34 8.78
C LEU A 155 -17.20 5.49 7.99
N ASN A 156 -15.91 5.84 8.07
CA ASN A 156 -14.83 5.11 7.43
C ASN A 156 -14.70 3.68 7.98
N ARG A 157 -14.85 3.52 9.29
CA ARG A 157 -14.83 2.21 9.94
C ARG A 157 -15.94 1.32 9.38
N LEU A 158 -17.16 1.82 9.29
CA LEU A 158 -18.28 1.06 8.74
C LEU A 158 -18.05 0.67 7.27
N LEU A 159 -17.67 1.63 6.41
CA LEU A 159 -17.38 1.35 5.00
C LEU A 159 -16.26 0.31 4.86
N ARG A 160 -15.21 0.40 5.69
CA ARG A 160 -14.14 -0.60 5.72
C ARG A 160 -14.67 -1.98 6.11
N GLU A 161 -15.51 -2.08 7.13
CA GLU A 161 -16.09 -3.35 7.59
C GLU A 161 -16.94 -4.02 6.48
N LEU A 162 -17.79 -3.25 5.80
CA LEU A 162 -18.56 -3.74 4.65
C LEU A 162 -17.65 -4.19 3.49
N LEU A 163 -16.65 -3.37 3.14
CA LEU A 163 -15.71 -3.70 2.07
C LEU A 163 -14.84 -4.93 2.41
N THR A 164 -14.47 -5.13 3.67
CA THR A 164 -13.75 -6.34 4.10
C THR A 164 -14.57 -7.61 3.85
N LEU A 165 -15.89 -7.56 4.04
CA LEU A 165 -16.76 -8.70 3.74
C LEU A 165 -16.90 -8.93 2.23
N TRP A 166 -17.05 -7.86 1.44
CA TRP A 166 -17.23 -7.97 -0.01
C TRP A 166 -15.95 -8.33 -0.77
N PHE A 167 -14.78 -7.90 -0.29
CA PHE A 167 -13.48 -8.22 -0.91
C PHE A 167 -12.79 -9.43 -0.26
N ALA A 168 -13.57 -10.36 0.28
CA ALA A 168 -13.05 -11.64 0.73
C ALA A 168 -12.39 -12.41 -0.42
N VAL A 169 -11.37 -13.22 -0.11
CA VAL A 169 -10.54 -13.94 -1.09
C VAL A 169 -11.36 -14.73 -2.11
N GLY A 170 -12.49 -15.33 -1.69
CA GLY A 170 -13.36 -16.13 -2.57
C GLY A 170 -14.05 -15.35 -3.70
N PHE A 171 -14.08 -14.02 -3.64
CA PHE A 171 -14.66 -13.17 -4.69
C PHE A 171 -13.63 -12.60 -5.66
N LEU A 172 -12.33 -12.79 -5.37
CA LEU A 172 -11.23 -12.31 -6.18
C LEU A 172 -10.81 -13.38 -7.19
N GLU A 173 -10.70 -12.98 -8.44
CA GLU A 173 -10.22 -13.82 -9.53
C GLU A 173 -8.80 -13.39 -9.92
N LEU A 174 -7.90 -14.36 -10.11
CA LEU A 174 -6.56 -14.13 -10.63
C LEU A 174 -6.58 -14.22 -12.16
N GLN A 175 -6.16 -13.15 -12.83
CA GLN A 175 -6.07 -13.09 -14.29
C GLN A 175 -4.62 -12.78 -14.71
N ARG A 176 -4.12 -13.48 -15.75
CA ARG A 176 -2.83 -13.17 -16.39
C ARG A 176 -3.05 -12.06 -17.41
N VAL A 177 -2.22 -11.02 -17.36
CA VAL A 177 -2.19 -9.94 -18.34
C VAL A 177 -1.03 -10.17 -19.29
N THR A 178 -1.33 -10.12 -20.58
CA THR A 178 -0.39 -10.28 -21.69
C THR A 178 -0.57 -9.13 -22.67
N TRP A 179 0.28 -9.07 -23.70
CA TRP A 179 0.13 -8.08 -24.77
C TRP A 179 -1.17 -8.25 -25.60
N THR A 180 -1.82 -9.42 -25.50
CA THR A 180 -3.10 -9.70 -26.16
C THR A 180 -4.31 -9.35 -25.30
N SER A 181 -4.11 -8.90 -24.06
CA SER A 181 -5.19 -8.48 -23.17
C SER A 181 -5.87 -7.19 -23.68
N PRO A 182 -7.14 -6.96 -23.32
CA PRO A 182 -7.86 -5.73 -23.68
C PRO A 182 -7.08 -4.45 -23.33
N CYS A 183 -7.05 -3.51 -24.28
CA CYS A 183 -6.25 -2.27 -24.17
C CYS A 183 -6.65 -1.41 -22.96
N ASP A 184 -7.94 -1.41 -22.58
CA ASP A 184 -8.43 -0.69 -21.41
C ASP A 184 -7.82 -1.20 -20.10
N ILE A 185 -7.64 -2.52 -19.94
CA ILE A 185 -6.99 -3.12 -18.77
C ILE A 185 -5.49 -2.78 -18.75
N VAL A 186 -4.83 -2.89 -19.91
CA VAL A 186 -3.40 -2.61 -20.06
C VAL A 186 -3.10 -1.12 -19.78
N GLN A 187 -3.96 -0.22 -20.26
CA GLN A 187 -3.87 1.21 -19.95
C GLN A 187 -4.03 1.48 -18.45
N LYS A 188 -5.04 0.88 -17.80
CA LYS A 188 -5.23 1.00 -16.35
C LYS A 188 -4.03 0.51 -15.55
N ILE A 189 -3.39 -0.58 -15.98
CA ILE A 189 -2.17 -1.08 -15.33
C ILE A 189 -1.04 -0.06 -15.43
N SER A 190 -0.90 0.61 -16.57
CA SER A 190 0.06 1.69 -16.74
C SER A 190 -0.25 2.88 -15.84
N ASP A 191 -1.51 3.31 -15.78
CA ASP A 191 -1.96 4.45 -14.98
C ASP A 191 -1.83 4.19 -13.47
N TYR A 192 -2.02 2.94 -13.05
CA TYR A 192 -1.98 2.54 -11.66
C TYR A 192 -0.60 2.13 -11.15
N GLU A 193 0.40 1.95 -12.01
CA GLU A 193 1.73 1.47 -11.59
C GLU A 193 2.39 2.43 -10.58
N ALA A 194 2.35 2.03 -9.31
CA ALA A 194 2.71 2.89 -8.20
C ALA A 194 4.12 2.65 -7.69
N VAL A 195 4.88 1.66 -8.15
CA VAL A 195 6.24 1.38 -7.66
C VAL A 195 7.28 1.90 -8.66
N HIS A 196 7.16 1.50 -9.92
CA HIS A 196 8.11 1.86 -10.98
C HIS A 196 7.35 2.40 -12.20
N PRO A 197 7.16 3.73 -12.34
CA PRO A 197 6.34 4.33 -13.39
C PRO A 197 6.71 3.80 -14.78
N ILE A 198 5.69 3.47 -15.57
CA ILE A 198 5.86 3.00 -16.94
C ILE A 198 6.19 4.19 -17.84
N ARG A 199 7.28 4.09 -18.59
CA ARG A 199 7.80 5.23 -19.37
C ARG A 199 7.19 5.33 -20.77
N SER A 200 6.77 4.20 -21.34
CA SER A 200 6.28 4.10 -22.71
C SER A 200 5.48 2.82 -22.94
N TRP A 201 4.75 2.74 -24.06
CA TRP A 201 4.10 1.51 -24.51
C TRP A 201 5.09 0.37 -24.78
N THR A 202 6.32 0.70 -25.18
CA THR A 202 7.40 -0.28 -25.36
C THR A 202 7.86 -0.88 -24.03
N ASP A 203 7.97 -0.07 -22.97
CA ASP A 203 8.23 -0.53 -21.59
C ASP A 203 7.09 -1.43 -21.11
N LEU A 204 5.83 -1.03 -21.31
CA LEU A 204 4.68 -1.86 -20.95
C LEU A 204 4.68 -3.21 -21.66
N LYS A 205 4.94 -3.24 -22.97
CA LYS A 205 5.07 -4.47 -23.75
C LYS A 205 6.14 -5.38 -23.18
N GLN A 206 7.29 -4.84 -22.78
CA GLN A 206 8.36 -5.61 -22.15
C GLN A 206 7.92 -6.20 -20.81
N ARG A 207 7.19 -5.44 -19.97
CA ARG A 207 6.73 -5.90 -18.65
C ARG A 207 5.66 -7.00 -18.68
N VAL A 208 5.04 -7.24 -19.83
CA VAL A 208 4.06 -8.32 -20.05
C VAL A 208 4.53 -9.36 -21.08
N GLY A 209 5.81 -9.28 -21.50
CA GLY A 209 6.42 -10.13 -22.52
C GLY A 209 7.18 -11.33 -21.96
N ALA A 210 8.12 -11.85 -22.73
CA ALA A 210 8.97 -12.97 -22.32
C ALA A 210 9.75 -12.64 -21.02
N TYR A 211 9.92 -13.65 -20.16
CA TYR A 211 10.52 -13.58 -18.83
C TYR A 211 9.83 -12.60 -17.87
N ARG A 212 8.61 -12.13 -18.20
CA ARG A 212 7.87 -11.14 -17.40
C ARG A 212 6.40 -11.52 -17.31
N ARG A 213 5.92 -11.77 -16.10
CA ARG A 213 4.51 -12.11 -15.87
C ARG A 213 3.83 -11.00 -15.11
N CYS A 214 2.73 -10.50 -15.65
CA CYS A 214 1.85 -9.57 -14.99
C CYS A 214 0.55 -10.27 -14.62
N TYR A 215 0.16 -10.17 -13.37
CA TYR A 215 -1.07 -10.74 -12.85
C TYR A 215 -1.93 -9.64 -12.25
N THR A 216 -3.24 -9.74 -12.45
CA THR A 216 -4.20 -8.85 -11.83
C THR A 216 -5.24 -9.64 -11.05
N PHE A 217 -5.57 -9.15 -9.86
CA PHE A 217 -6.74 -9.61 -9.13
C PHE A 217 -7.94 -8.73 -9.50
N THR A 218 -9.03 -9.34 -9.95
CA THR A 218 -10.28 -8.65 -10.30
C THR A 218 -11.41 -9.11 -9.39
N HIS A 219 -12.41 -8.27 -9.20
CA HIS A 219 -13.62 -8.60 -8.44
C HIS A 219 -14.82 -8.67 -9.39
N HIS A 220 -15.69 -9.67 -9.24
CA HIS A 220 -16.83 -9.89 -10.14
C HIS A 220 -17.77 -8.68 -10.25
N SER A 221 -17.99 -7.96 -9.14
CA SER A 221 -18.80 -6.73 -9.11
C SER A 221 -18.08 -5.47 -9.60
N MET A 222 -16.79 -5.58 -9.96
CA MET A 222 -16.00 -4.52 -10.57
C MET A 222 -15.23 -5.08 -11.78
N PRO A 223 -15.94 -5.59 -12.80
CA PRO A 223 -15.29 -6.19 -13.95
C PRO A 223 -14.41 -5.14 -14.63
N ARG A 224 -13.22 -5.54 -15.08
CA ARG A 224 -12.21 -4.66 -15.72
C ARG A 224 -11.63 -3.56 -14.82
N GLU A 225 -11.84 -3.63 -13.51
CA GLU A 225 -11.08 -2.85 -12.53
C GLU A 225 -10.09 -3.78 -11.84
N PRO A 226 -8.79 -3.72 -12.18
CA PRO A 226 -7.79 -4.46 -11.43
C PRO A 226 -7.78 -3.91 -10.01
N VAL A 227 -7.83 -4.78 -9.01
CA VAL A 227 -7.77 -4.45 -7.58
C VAL A 227 -6.33 -4.46 -7.10
N VAL A 228 -5.58 -5.48 -7.50
CA VAL A 228 -4.14 -5.61 -7.27
C VAL A 228 -3.47 -5.96 -8.59
N VAL A 229 -2.37 -5.28 -8.90
CA VAL A 229 -1.49 -5.59 -10.03
C VAL A 229 -0.17 -6.10 -9.47
N LEU A 230 0.33 -7.21 -10.02
CA LEU A 230 1.56 -7.84 -9.57
C LEU A 230 2.45 -8.16 -10.77
N HIS A 231 3.60 -7.50 -10.82
CA HIS A 231 4.62 -7.72 -11.83
C HIS A 231 5.71 -8.66 -11.29
N THR A 232 6.01 -9.69 -12.07
CA THR A 232 6.99 -10.72 -11.76
C THR A 232 8.06 -10.78 -12.85
N ALA A 233 9.33 -10.84 -12.44
CA ALA A 233 10.44 -11.16 -13.31
C ALA A 233 10.85 -12.63 -13.11
N LEU A 234 11.02 -13.35 -14.20
CA LEU A 234 11.51 -14.73 -14.22
C LEU A 234 13.02 -14.68 -14.45
N THR A 235 13.79 -15.25 -13.52
CA THR A 235 15.25 -15.16 -13.46
C THR A 235 15.87 -16.49 -13.01
N SER A 236 17.19 -16.60 -13.12
CA SER A 236 17.97 -17.72 -12.57
C SER A 236 18.40 -17.51 -11.11
N GLU A 237 18.29 -16.27 -10.60
CA GLU A 237 18.72 -15.89 -9.25
C GLU A 237 17.87 -14.77 -8.64
N ILE A 238 17.93 -14.61 -7.30
CA ILE A 238 17.24 -13.53 -6.58
C ILE A 238 17.93 -12.19 -6.83
N SER A 239 17.28 -11.34 -7.60
CA SER A 239 17.78 -10.01 -7.96
C SER A 239 17.97 -9.08 -6.76
N SER A 240 19.03 -8.27 -6.81
CA SER A 240 19.37 -7.25 -5.81
C SER A 240 19.19 -5.81 -6.31
N ASN A 241 18.94 -5.60 -7.61
CA ASN A 241 18.90 -4.29 -8.24
C ASN A 241 17.71 -4.20 -9.20
N ILE A 242 16.95 -3.09 -9.17
CA ILE A 242 15.77 -2.96 -10.02
C ILE A 242 16.12 -2.63 -11.47
N HIS A 243 17.23 -1.94 -11.70
CA HIS A 243 17.68 -1.57 -13.04
C HIS A 243 18.09 -2.81 -13.83
N SER A 244 18.59 -3.88 -13.19
CA SER A 244 18.84 -5.15 -13.89
C SER A 244 17.56 -5.87 -14.31
N ILE A 245 16.39 -5.51 -13.75
CA ILE A 245 15.08 -6.02 -14.17
C ILE A 245 14.47 -5.12 -15.25
N ILE A 246 14.46 -3.80 -15.06
CA ILE A 246 13.80 -2.86 -15.98
C ILE A 246 14.66 -2.53 -17.21
N HIS A 247 15.99 -2.52 -17.06
CA HIS A 247 16.93 -2.10 -18.10
C HIS A 247 17.79 -3.24 -18.65
N ASN A 248 17.46 -4.50 -18.32
CA ASN A 248 18.26 -5.65 -18.71
C ASN A 248 18.56 -5.65 -20.23
N PRO A 249 19.84 -5.62 -20.64
CA PRO A 249 20.22 -5.59 -22.04
C PRO A 249 19.91 -6.89 -22.80
N ARG A 250 19.61 -8.02 -22.13
CA ARG A 250 19.02 -9.19 -22.82
C ARG A 250 17.68 -8.86 -23.48
N PHE A 251 16.95 -7.85 -22.96
CA PHE A 251 15.60 -7.49 -23.39
C PHE A 251 15.51 -6.09 -24.02
N ARG A 252 16.65 -5.42 -24.24
CA ARG A 252 16.75 -4.21 -25.04
C ARG A 252 17.45 -4.63 -26.32
N ALA A 253 16.76 -4.47 -27.45
CA ALA A 253 17.32 -4.70 -28.78
C ALA A 253 18.80 -4.27 -28.86
N ASN A 254 19.62 -5.15 -29.45
CA ASN A 254 21.06 -5.02 -29.64
C ASN A 254 21.57 -3.59 -29.91
N THR A 255 22.80 -3.39 -29.43
CA THR A 255 23.87 -2.40 -29.76
C THR A 255 24.08 -1.22 -28.78
N PRO A 256 25.34 -0.76 -28.58
CA PRO A 256 26.56 -1.06 -29.35
C PRO A 256 27.82 -1.51 -28.54
N GLU A 257 28.80 -1.98 -29.32
CA GLU A 257 30.26 -2.05 -29.07
C GLU A 257 30.89 -3.24 -28.31
N SER A 258 31.36 -4.22 -29.08
CA SER A 258 32.70 -4.80 -28.92
C SER A 258 33.19 -5.25 -30.31
N GLU A 259 34.30 -4.66 -30.75
CA GLU A 259 34.99 -4.97 -31.99
C GLU A 259 35.53 -6.42 -32.02
N SER A 260 35.70 -6.94 -33.25
CA SER A 260 36.39 -8.19 -33.65
C SER A 260 35.69 -9.51 -33.26
N THR A 261 35.35 -10.48 -34.14
CA THR A 261 35.94 -10.88 -35.42
C THR A 261 34.91 -11.74 -36.19
N SER A 262 34.78 -11.51 -37.50
CA SER A 262 34.33 -12.43 -38.57
C SER A 262 33.50 -13.68 -38.24
N THR A 263 32.20 -13.67 -38.55
CA THR A 263 31.60 -14.49 -39.63
C THR A 263 30.13 -14.09 -39.84
N GLN A 264 29.80 -13.73 -41.07
CA GLN A 264 28.46 -13.41 -41.52
C GLN A 264 27.57 -14.65 -41.47
N GLN A 265 26.52 -14.64 -40.64
CA GLN A 265 25.28 -15.35 -40.92
C GLN A 265 24.09 -14.56 -40.37
N ASN A 266 23.19 -14.20 -41.29
CA ASN A 266 21.88 -13.60 -41.07
C ASN A 266 21.11 -14.27 -39.93
N ARG A 267 20.94 -13.58 -38.79
CA ARG A 267 19.72 -13.64 -37.97
C ARG A 267 19.47 -12.27 -37.35
N ASN A 268 18.54 -11.53 -37.92
CA ASN A 268 17.73 -10.58 -37.16
C ASN A 268 16.50 -11.35 -36.65
N PRO A 269 16.45 -11.82 -35.40
CA PRO A 269 15.18 -11.93 -34.71
C PRO A 269 14.86 -10.55 -34.13
N SER A 270 13.66 -10.05 -34.40
CA SER A 270 13.05 -9.00 -33.61
C SER A 270 13.25 -9.34 -32.13
N ALA A 271 13.78 -8.41 -31.32
CA ALA A 271 13.89 -8.54 -29.85
C ALA A 271 12.54 -8.74 -29.12
N PHE A 272 11.47 -8.95 -29.89
CA PHE A 272 10.10 -9.17 -29.44
C PHE A 272 9.69 -10.65 -29.55
N ASP A 273 10.49 -11.49 -30.21
CA ASP A 273 10.24 -12.94 -30.41
C ASP A 273 11.35 -13.79 -29.77
N GLU A 274 11.88 -13.36 -28.62
CA GLU A 274 12.75 -14.24 -27.82
C GLU A 274 11.91 -15.36 -27.21
N GLU A 275 12.23 -16.59 -27.59
CA GLU A 275 11.64 -17.79 -27.00
C GLU A 275 12.15 -17.94 -25.56
N GLU A 276 11.23 -18.11 -24.60
CA GLU A 276 11.58 -18.31 -23.19
C GLU A 276 12.27 -19.67 -23.04
N ASP A 277 13.49 -19.72 -22.50
CA ASP A 277 14.16 -20.97 -22.12
C ASP A 277 13.73 -21.37 -20.70
N PRO A 278 12.88 -22.41 -20.53
CA PRO A 278 12.39 -22.81 -19.22
C PRO A 278 13.49 -23.31 -18.29
N SER A 279 14.62 -23.77 -18.83
CA SER A 279 15.74 -24.30 -18.03
C SER A 279 16.46 -23.22 -17.22
N GLN A 280 16.39 -21.96 -17.67
CA GLN A 280 17.01 -20.81 -17.00
C GLN A 280 16.09 -20.19 -15.93
N ILE A 281 14.83 -20.62 -15.85
CA ILE A 281 13.81 -20.03 -14.99
C ILE A 281 13.72 -20.84 -13.68
N THR A 282 14.49 -20.42 -12.68
CA THR A 282 14.54 -21.07 -11.35
C THR A 282 13.96 -20.19 -10.25
N THR A 283 13.87 -18.87 -10.50
CA THR A 283 13.50 -17.83 -9.55
C THR A 283 12.41 -16.91 -10.10
N ALA A 284 11.43 -16.58 -9.27
CA ALA A 284 10.42 -15.56 -9.54
C ALA A 284 10.60 -14.38 -8.58
N VAL A 285 10.81 -13.20 -9.14
CA VAL A 285 11.01 -11.94 -8.41
C VAL A 285 9.81 -11.02 -8.57
N PHE A 286 9.05 -10.83 -7.50
CA PHE A 286 7.94 -9.87 -7.43
C PHE A 286 8.49 -8.46 -7.23
N TYR A 287 8.64 -7.70 -8.32
CA TYR A 287 9.31 -6.39 -8.29
C TYR A 287 8.33 -5.21 -8.24
N SER A 288 7.05 -5.42 -8.52
CA SER A 288 5.99 -4.44 -8.24
C SER A 288 4.72 -5.14 -7.80
N ILE A 289 4.15 -4.68 -6.69
CA ILE A 289 2.83 -5.08 -6.18
C ILE A 289 2.10 -3.79 -5.86
N THR A 290 1.03 -3.52 -6.61
CA THR A 290 0.27 -2.28 -6.48
C THR A 290 -1.18 -2.57 -6.18
N SER A 291 -1.68 -2.03 -5.07
CA SER A 291 -3.12 -1.88 -4.84
C SER A 291 -3.59 -0.63 -5.58
N THR A 292 -4.51 -0.79 -6.52
CA THR A 292 -4.93 0.26 -7.45
C THR A 292 -6.02 1.15 -6.85
N GLN A 293 -6.83 0.59 -5.94
CA GLN A 293 -8.01 1.24 -5.38
C GLN A 293 -7.69 1.85 -4.01
N LYS A 294 -7.55 3.18 -3.95
CA LYS A 294 -7.29 3.90 -2.69
C LYS A 294 -8.36 3.64 -1.62
N GLY A 295 -9.62 3.48 -2.04
CA GLY A 295 -10.73 3.15 -1.16
C GLY A 295 -10.64 1.78 -0.49
N LEU A 296 -9.76 0.89 -0.94
CA LEU A 296 -9.47 -0.40 -0.32
C LEU A 296 -8.27 -0.35 0.62
N GLN A 297 -7.71 0.82 0.91
CA GLN A 297 -6.62 0.95 1.87
C GLN A 297 -7.02 0.37 3.24
N GLY A 298 -6.21 -0.56 3.74
CA GLY A 298 -6.48 -1.26 5.01
C GLY A 298 -7.61 -2.28 4.95
N VAL A 299 -8.08 -2.65 3.74
CA VAL A 299 -8.86 -3.87 3.52
C VAL A 299 -7.86 -4.99 3.23
N GLU A 300 -7.87 -6.03 4.06
CA GLU A 300 -7.00 -7.17 3.85
C GLU A 300 -7.57 -8.05 2.74
N LEU A 301 -6.92 -8.03 1.58
CA LEU A 301 -7.25 -8.91 0.45
C LEU A 301 -6.74 -10.35 0.65
N GLY A 302 -6.32 -10.67 1.88
CA GLY A 302 -5.87 -11.97 2.33
C GLY A 302 -4.41 -12.31 2.02
N ASN A 303 -3.86 -13.29 2.75
CA ASN A 303 -2.51 -13.85 2.59
C ASN A 303 -2.36 -14.76 1.36
N TYR A 304 -3.33 -14.69 0.45
CA TYR A 304 -3.53 -15.64 -0.65
C TYR A 304 -3.06 -15.10 -2.00
N LEU A 305 -2.84 -13.79 -2.11
CA LEU A 305 -2.46 -13.14 -3.37
C LEU A 305 -1.17 -13.75 -3.94
N ILE A 306 -0.10 -13.76 -3.12
CA ILE A 306 1.19 -14.31 -3.54
C ILE A 306 1.08 -15.81 -3.79
N LYS A 307 0.37 -16.56 -2.93
CA LYS A 307 0.21 -18.01 -3.07
C LYS A 307 -0.48 -18.40 -4.37
N SER A 308 -1.48 -17.63 -4.81
CA SER A 308 -2.19 -17.87 -6.07
C SER A 308 -1.27 -17.68 -7.27
N VAL A 309 -0.53 -16.58 -7.29
CA VAL A 309 0.45 -16.29 -8.34
C VAL A 309 1.54 -17.36 -8.38
N VAL A 310 2.07 -17.76 -7.22
CA VAL A 310 3.08 -18.82 -7.11
C VAL A 310 2.56 -20.13 -7.71
N ARG A 311 1.34 -20.56 -7.37
CA ARG A 311 0.77 -21.79 -7.95
C ARG A 311 0.60 -21.70 -9.45
N GLN A 312 0.16 -20.54 -9.97
CA GLN A 312 0.04 -20.32 -11.40
C GLN A 312 1.40 -20.41 -12.10
N LEU A 313 2.44 -19.81 -11.49
CA LEU A 313 3.80 -19.88 -12.01
C LEU A 313 4.38 -21.30 -11.95
N GLN A 314 4.14 -22.05 -10.88
CA GLN A 314 4.60 -23.45 -10.75
C GLN A 314 3.87 -24.40 -11.70
N SER A 315 2.60 -24.14 -12.00
CA SER A 315 1.85 -24.88 -13.02
C SER A 315 2.48 -24.71 -14.40
N GLU A 316 3.08 -23.56 -14.67
CA GLU A 316 3.71 -23.25 -15.97
C GLU A 316 5.19 -23.61 -15.99
N PHE A 317 5.89 -23.45 -14.86
CA PHE A 317 7.31 -23.76 -14.68
C PHE A 317 7.51 -24.68 -13.46
N PRO A 318 7.41 -26.01 -13.63
CA PRO A 318 7.50 -26.96 -12.51
C PRO A 318 8.83 -26.93 -11.75
N HIS A 319 9.93 -26.50 -12.39
CA HIS A 319 11.27 -26.39 -11.78
C HIS A 319 11.47 -25.09 -10.96
N LEU A 320 10.49 -24.18 -10.98
CA LEU A 320 10.54 -22.92 -10.26
C LEU A 320 10.48 -23.15 -8.75
N SER A 321 11.57 -22.81 -8.05
CA SER A 321 11.76 -23.14 -6.64
C SER A 321 11.98 -21.93 -5.74
N GLN A 322 12.47 -20.82 -6.29
CA GLN A 322 12.78 -19.63 -5.50
C GLN A 322 11.76 -18.52 -5.75
N PHE A 323 11.21 -17.96 -4.66
CA PHE A 323 10.23 -16.90 -4.71
C PHE A 323 10.68 -15.77 -3.80
N SER A 324 10.86 -14.58 -4.34
CA SER A 324 11.23 -13.41 -3.56
C SER A 324 10.61 -12.15 -4.14
N SER A 325 10.43 -11.12 -3.33
CA SER A 325 10.17 -9.78 -3.85
C SER A 325 11.46 -9.00 -4.00
N LEU A 326 11.44 -7.93 -4.79
CA LEU A 326 12.40 -6.83 -4.70
C LEU A 326 11.61 -5.56 -4.42
N SER A 327 11.56 -5.16 -3.15
CA SER A 327 10.56 -4.23 -2.64
C SER A 327 11.16 -2.88 -2.23
N PRO A 328 10.43 -1.77 -2.45
CA PRO A 328 10.84 -0.46 -1.98
C PRO A 328 10.68 -0.36 -0.46
N ILE A 329 11.30 0.65 0.15
CA ILE A 329 11.24 0.92 1.59
C ILE A 329 10.68 2.32 1.84
N PRO A 330 9.40 2.58 1.49
CA PRO A 330 8.84 3.93 1.56
C PRO A 330 8.85 4.48 2.99
N GLY A 331 9.24 5.75 3.16
CA GLY A 331 9.26 6.45 4.44
C GLY A 331 10.52 6.21 5.29
N PHE A 332 11.49 5.42 4.82
CA PHE A 332 12.75 5.23 5.54
C PHE A 332 13.53 6.54 5.68
N ARG A 333 13.69 7.31 4.61
CA ARG A 333 14.41 8.60 4.66
C ARG A 333 13.76 9.58 5.64
N ASP A 334 12.43 9.70 5.61
CA ASP A 334 11.68 10.59 6.51
C ASP A 334 11.77 10.13 7.97
N TRP A 335 11.75 8.83 8.22
CA TRP A 335 12.03 8.28 9.54
C TRP A 335 13.46 8.62 9.98
N LEU A 336 14.45 8.41 9.12
CA LEU A 336 15.86 8.64 9.43
C LEU A 336 16.13 10.10 9.77
N VAL A 337 15.64 11.04 8.94
CA VAL A 337 15.77 12.49 9.20
C VAL A 337 15.11 12.89 10.51
N ARG A 338 13.95 12.30 10.87
CA ARG A 338 13.30 12.55 12.16
C ARG A 338 14.12 12.04 13.34
N GLN A 339 14.69 10.84 13.25
CA GLN A 339 15.57 10.30 14.29
C GLN A 339 16.80 11.18 14.49
N ILE A 340 17.43 11.63 13.40
CA ILE A 340 18.58 12.53 13.43
C ILE A 340 18.21 13.86 14.11
N ASN A 341 17.08 14.49 13.72
CA ASN A 341 16.63 15.74 14.33
C ASN A 341 16.35 15.60 15.82
N SER A 342 15.71 14.50 16.23
CA SER A 342 15.41 14.24 17.64
C SER A 342 16.69 14.10 18.46
N GLN A 343 17.75 13.50 17.92
CA GLN A 343 19.02 13.38 18.65
C GLN A 343 19.78 14.71 18.71
N LEU A 344 19.81 15.48 17.61
CA LEU A 344 20.42 16.81 17.59
C LEU A 344 19.78 17.75 18.64
N GLN A 345 18.44 17.76 18.72
CA GLN A 345 17.72 18.60 19.69
C GLN A 345 18.06 18.24 21.15
N ARG A 346 18.26 16.95 21.46
CA ARG A 346 18.66 16.51 22.81
C ARG A 346 20.07 16.98 23.15
N SER A 347 20.99 16.90 22.19
CA SER A 347 22.36 17.40 22.36
C SER A 347 22.41 18.91 22.61
N ASP A 348 21.51 19.69 21.99
CA ASP A 348 21.44 21.14 22.18
C ASP A 348 20.90 21.55 23.56
N ILE A 349 20.03 20.74 24.17
CA ILE A 349 19.38 21.01 25.47
C ILE A 349 20.26 20.55 26.65
N GLY A 350 21.35 19.80 26.39
CA GLY A 350 22.26 19.33 27.43
C GLY A 350 21.68 18.21 28.31
N GLU A 351 20.65 17.51 27.85
CA GLU A 351 20.18 16.28 28.52
C GLU A 351 21.28 15.21 28.45
N GLU A 352 21.57 14.56 29.58
CA GLU A 352 22.43 13.37 29.58
C GLU A 352 21.83 12.34 28.62
N ASP A 353 22.60 11.99 27.58
CA ASP A 353 22.20 11.09 26.49
C ASP A 353 22.01 9.65 27.04
N SER A 354 20.90 9.43 27.74
CA SER A 354 20.46 8.13 28.23
C SER A 354 19.99 7.22 27.08
N GLY A 355 19.86 7.80 25.88
CA GLY A 355 19.56 7.09 24.65
C GLY A 355 20.81 6.51 24.00
N LYS A 356 20.66 5.37 23.35
CA LYS A 356 21.71 4.81 22.53
C LYS A 356 21.98 5.69 21.30
N PRO A 357 23.24 6.06 21.00
CA PRO A 357 23.56 6.94 19.88
C PRO A 357 23.13 6.33 18.54
N LEU A 358 22.57 7.15 17.64
CA LEU A 358 22.11 6.70 16.33
C LEU A 358 23.26 6.17 15.45
N LEU A 359 24.45 6.77 15.54
CA LEU A 359 25.65 6.35 14.82
C LEU A 359 26.64 5.66 15.76
N SER A 360 27.29 4.61 15.28
CA SER A 360 28.36 3.94 16.02
C SER A 360 29.66 4.77 15.98
N GLN A 361 30.60 4.46 16.89
CA GLN A 361 31.89 5.14 16.90
C GLN A 361 32.67 4.96 15.59
N SER A 362 32.60 3.78 14.97
CA SER A 362 33.25 3.53 13.67
C SER A 362 32.60 4.35 12.55
N GLU A 363 31.28 4.44 12.52
CA GLU A 363 30.54 5.24 11.53
C GLU A 363 30.82 6.74 11.69
N ILE A 364 30.93 7.23 12.93
CA ILE A 364 31.31 8.61 13.22
C ILE A 364 32.71 8.91 12.67
N GLN A 365 33.67 8.00 12.84
CA GLN A 365 35.02 8.20 12.30
C GLN A 365 35.04 8.18 10.77
N SER A 366 34.33 7.25 10.14
CA SER A 366 34.18 7.21 8.67
C SER A 366 33.61 8.53 8.13
N LEU A 367 32.58 9.08 8.78
CA LEU A 367 31.99 10.38 8.38
C LEU A 367 32.92 11.56 8.63
N LYS A 368 33.72 11.55 9.72
CA LYS A 368 34.72 12.59 10.00
C LYS A 368 35.82 12.65 8.94
N ASN A 369 36.18 11.52 8.35
CA ASN A 369 37.21 11.47 7.31
C ASN A 369 36.77 12.10 5.99
N VAL A 370 35.45 12.19 5.75
CA VAL A 370 34.89 12.66 4.46
C VAL A 370 34.17 14.01 4.60
N ARG A 371 34.10 14.58 5.81
CA ARG A 371 33.46 15.87 6.05
C ARG A 371 34.19 17.00 5.32
N GLN A 372 33.44 17.87 4.66
CA GLN A 372 33.98 19.05 3.97
C GLN A 372 34.31 20.20 4.94
N SER A 373 33.66 20.25 6.10
CA SER A 373 33.86 21.30 7.12
C SER A 373 34.25 20.66 8.45
N GLN A 374 35.29 21.20 9.09
CA GLN A 374 35.74 20.71 10.40
C GLN A 374 34.81 21.10 11.54
N ASN A 375 33.91 22.08 11.33
CA ASN A 375 33.02 22.59 12.37
C ASN A 375 31.71 21.80 12.48
N ALA A 376 31.30 21.08 11.42
CA ALA A 376 30.07 20.29 11.46
C ALA A 376 30.30 18.94 12.18
N SER A 377 29.34 18.55 13.00
CA SER A 377 29.32 17.23 13.63
C SER A 377 29.14 16.12 12.58
N ALA A 378 29.52 14.89 12.93
CA ALA A 378 29.32 13.74 12.05
C ALA A 378 27.83 13.51 11.75
N LEU A 379 26.97 13.76 12.74
CA LEU A 379 25.52 13.60 12.64
C LEU A 379 24.89 14.66 11.71
N GLU A 380 25.33 15.92 11.78
CA GLU A 380 24.91 16.97 10.84
C GLU A 380 25.38 16.71 9.41
N THR A 381 26.61 16.20 9.26
CA THR A 381 27.15 15.80 7.96
C THR A 381 26.31 14.67 7.36
N PHE A 382 25.98 13.66 8.16
CA PHE A 382 25.11 12.56 7.76
C PHE A 382 23.70 13.04 7.38
N LYS A 383 23.12 13.95 8.17
CA LYS A 383 21.84 14.60 7.85
C LYS A 383 21.86 15.26 6.47
N ARG A 384 22.89 16.07 6.21
CA ARG A 384 23.04 16.79 4.94
C ARG A 384 23.14 15.82 3.78
N PHE A 385 23.94 14.76 3.91
CA PHE A 385 24.04 13.72 2.89
C PHE A 385 22.69 13.05 2.60
N VAL A 386 21.98 12.59 3.62
CA VAL A 386 20.66 11.95 3.48
C VAL A 386 19.63 12.91 2.85
N GLN A 387 19.71 14.21 3.14
CA GLN A 387 18.81 15.21 2.59
C GLN A 387 19.16 15.64 1.16
N SER A 388 20.43 15.72 0.78
CA SER A 388 20.84 16.23 -0.53
C SER A 388 21.14 15.15 -1.56
N ASN A 389 21.29 13.88 -1.15
CA ASN A 389 21.81 12.78 -1.96
C ASN A 389 23.24 13.03 -2.52
N GLN A 390 23.95 14.07 -2.07
CA GLN A 390 25.29 14.41 -2.57
C GLN A 390 26.36 13.36 -2.24
N TRP A 391 26.09 12.47 -1.28
CA TRP A 391 26.99 11.36 -0.94
C TRP A 391 27.19 10.36 -2.08
N LEU A 392 26.33 10.36 -3.11
CA LEU A 392 26.52 9.54 -4.32
C LEU A 392 27.61 10.09 -5.25
N ALA A 393 28.06 11.33 -5.07
CA ALA A 393 28.99 11.98 -6.00
C ALA A 393 30.41 11.42 -5.94
N ARG A 394 30.82 10.84 -4.81
CA ARG A 394 32.17 10.31 -4.61
C ARG A 394 32.13 8.92 -3.96
N GLN A 395 33.09 8.06 -4.32
CA GLN A 395 33.14 6.70 -3.80
C GLN A 395 33.43 6.64 -2.29
N ASP A 396 34.26 7.55 -1.78
CA ASP A 396 34.60 7.61 -0.36
C ASP A 396 33.40 8.04 0.50
N THR A 397 32.56 8.96 0.01
CA THR A 397 31.29 9.30 0.69
C THR A 397 30.31 8.12 0.69
N VAL A 398 30.22 7.36 -0.41
CA VAL A 398 29.37 6.16 -0.51
C VAL A 398 29.78 5.11 0.52
N GLU A 399 31.07 4.78 0.60
CA GLU A 399 31.60 3.82 1.58
C GLU A 399 31.36 4.30 3.02
N ALA A 400 31.55 5.60 3.29
CA ALA A 400 31.36 6.16 4.63
C ALA A 400 29.92 6.07 5.14
N VAL A 401 28.90 6.22 4.27
CA VAL A 401 27.49 6.16 4.69
C VAL A 401 26.89 4.76 4.64
N LYS A 402 27.46 3.84 3.85
CA LYS A 402 26.91 2.51 3.56
C LYS A 402 26.61 1.71 4.82
N GLY A 403 27.57 1.63 5.75
CA GLY A 403 27.40 0.88 7.00
C GLY A 403 26.23 1.40 7.85
N ALA A 404 26.20 2.72 8.07
CA ALA A 404 25.14 3.38 8.82
C ALA A 404 23.76 3.19 8.17
N LEU A 405 23.66 3.38 6.85
CA LEU A 405 22.40 3.23 6.12
C LEU A 405 21.86 1.79 6.19
N LEU A 406 22.70 0.78 6.01
CA LEU A 406 22.29 -0.63 6.10
C LEU A 406 21.83 -1.00 7.51
N ARG A 407 22.59 -0.64 8.55
CA ARG A 407 22.23 -0.92 9.95
C ARG A 407 20.95 -0.22 10.36
N LEU A 408 20.82 1.08 10.06
CA LEU A 408 19.64 1.85 10.41
C LEU A 408 18.41 1.40 9.62
N CYS A 409 18.58 0.94 8.37
CA CYS A 409 17.51 0.30 7.61
C CYS A 409 17.08 -1.03 8.24
N ALA A 410 18.03 -1.85 8.71
CA ALA A 410 17.69 -3.08 9.42
C ALA A 410 16.91 -2.77 10.72
N ARG A 411 17.31 -1.73 11.47
CA ARG A 411 16.58 -1.27 12.66
C ARG A 411 15.17 -0.82 12.29
N TYR A 412 15.04 -0.02 11.24
CA TYR A 412 13.75 0.48 10.75
C TYR A 412 12.78 -0.64 10.33
N LEU A 413 13.29 -1.68 9.67
CA LEU A 413 12.46 -2.79 9.20
C LEU A 413 12.13 -3.81 10.29
N TYR A 414 13.05 -4.03 11.24
CA TYR A 414 12.95 -5.12 12.21
C TYR A 414 12.50 -4.66 13.61
N LEU A 415 13.04 -3.55 14.12
CA LEU A 415 12.83 -3.11 15.50
C LEU A 415 11.71 -2.08 15.62
N GLU A 416 11.58 -1.15 14.66
CA GLU A 416 10.55 -0.12 14.72
C GLU A 416 9.15 -0.73 14.50
N LYS A 417 8.24 -0.50 15.46
CA LYS A 417 6.89 -1.06 15.46
C LYS A 417 5.79 0.00 15.48
N ARG A 418 4.62 -0.38 14.99
CA ARG A 418 3.36 0.33 15.19
C ARG A 418 2.31 -0.70 15.64
N ARG A 419 1.83 -0.58 16.88
CA ARG A 419 0.89 -1.54 17.50
C ARG A 419 1.39 -3.00 17.42
N GLY A 420 2.67 -3.22 17.76
CA GLY A 420 3.31 -4.54 17.70
C GLY A 420 3.74 -5.01 16.30
N LEU A 421 3.19 -4.45 15.22
CA LEU A 421 3.52 -4.82 13.84
C LEU A 421 4.65 -3.96 13.27
N ALA A 422 5.29 -4.42 12.18
CA ALA A 422 6.34 -3.67 11.48
C ALA A 422 5.88 -2.26 11.11
N PHE A 423 6.71 -1.26 11.40
CA PHE A 423 6.37 0.14 11.13
C PHE A 423 6.22 0.44 9.64
N ASN A 424 7.09 -0.14 8.81
CA ASN A 424 7.03 0.04 7.36
C ASN A 424 5.84 -0.73 6.75
N PRO A 425 4.98 -0.10 5.94
CA PRO A 425 3.77 -0.75 5.40
C PRO A 425 4.07 -1.88 4.42
N VAL A 426 5.14 -1.78 3.64
CA VAL A 426 5.55 -2.82 2.68
C VAL A 426 6.11 -4.03 3.44
N ALA A 427 6.93 -3.80 4.47
CA ALA A 427 7.37 -4.85 5.39
C ALA A 427 6.17 -5.56 6.03
N ASN A 428 5.23 -4.79 6.58
CA ASN A 428 4.03 -5.34 7.20
C ASN A 428 3.25 -6.23 6.22
N PHE A 429 3.08 -5.80 4.96
CA PHE A 429 2.42 -6.59 3.93
C PHE A 429 3.10 -7.94 3.68
N HIS A 430 4.42 -7.94 3.42
CA HIS A 430 5.14 -9.19 3.10
C HIS A 430 5.22 -10.14 4.30
N LEU A 431 5.42 -9.61 5.52
CA LEU A 431 5.47 -10.39 6.75
C LEU A 431 4.10 -10.99 7.11
N THR A 432 3.02 -10.24 6.90
CA THR A 432 1.64 -10.75 7.04
C THR A 432 1.39 -11.92 6.09
N ASN A 433 1.96 -11.86 4.87
CA ASN A 433 1.94 -12.95 3.90
C ASN A 433 2.95 -14.09 4.20
N GLY A 434 3.65 -14.05 5.32
CA GLY A 434 4.56 -15.12 5.76
C GLY A 434 5.94 -15.13 5.11
N ALA A 435 6.35 -14.02 4.50
CA ALA A 435 7.70 -13.88 3.96
C ALA A 435 8.75 -13.68 5.06
N VAL A 436 10.01 -13.97 4.73
CA VAL A 436 11.17 -13.70 5.57
C VAL A 436 11.85 -12.41 5.11
N LEU A 437 12.19 -11.51 6.04
CA LEU A 437 13.06 -10.37 5.78
C LEU A 437 14.48 -10.88 5.44
N TRP A 438 14.76 -11.00 4.15
CA TRP A 438 15.85 -11.88 3.70
C TRP A 438 17.15 -11.13 3.39
N ARG A 439 17.11 -10.02 2.67
CA ARG A 439 18.31 -9.24 2.32
C ARG A 439 17.98 -7.78 2.11
N ILE A 440 18.81 -6.88 2.66
CA ILE A 440 18.75 -5.44 2.38
C ILE A 440 19.79 -5.13 1.30
N ASN A 441 19.36 -4.49 0.22
CA ASN A 441 20.16 -4.23 -0.97
C ASN A 441 20.52 -2.74 -1.03
N PHE A 442 21.82 -2.43 -0.95
CA PHE A 442 22.36 -1.07 -1.07
C PHE A 442 22.44 -0.65 -2.54
N LEU A 443 22.06 0.61 -2.83
CA LEU A 443 22.01 1.17 -4.20
C LEU A 443 21.24 0.29 -5.20
N ALA A 444 20.17 -0.34 -4.72
CA ALA A 444 19.30 -1.19 -5.52
C ALA A 444 18.38 -0.39 -6.45
N ASP A 445 17.95 0.80 -6.03
CA ASP A 445 17.16 1.76 -6.83
C ASP A 445 17.76 3.16 -6.74
N THR A 446 18.62 3.49 -7.70
CA THR A 446 19.25 4.82 -7.83
C THR A 446 18.39 5.84 -8.58
N SER A 447 17.11 5.53 -8.87
CA SER A 447 16.20 6.54 -9.40
C SER A 447 15.99 7.67 -8.38
N ILE A 448 15.58 8.85 -8.87
CA ILE A 448 15.25 10.00 -8.00
C ILE A 448 14.24 9.58 -6.92
N ARG A 449 13.28 8.72 -7.29
CA ARG A 449 12.28 8.18 -6.37
C ARG A 449 12.90 7.27 -5.31
N GLY A 450 13.70 6.28 -5.71
CA GLY A 450 14.35 5.35 -4.78
C GLY A 450 15.27 6.06 -3.79
N LEU A 451 16.03 7.04 -4.27
CA LEU A 451 16.87 7.90 -3.43
C LEU A 451 16.03 8.71 -2.43
N ASN A 452 14.95 9.34 -2.89
CA ASN A 452 14.11 10.17 -2.04
C ASN A 452 13.27 9.38 -1.03
N GLN A 453 12.93 8.11 -1.31
CA GLN A 453 12.15 7.27 -0.41
C GLN A 453 13.01 6.56 0.64
N SER A 454 14.15 6.02 0.22
CA SER A 454 14.94 5.08 1.03
C SER A 454 16.45 5.15 0.81
N CYS A 455 16.98 6.28 0.33
CA CYS A 455 18.41 6.44 0.04
C CYS A 455 18.93 5.37 -0.95
N GLY A 456 18.08 4.90 -1.85
CA GLY A 456 18.39 3.87 -2.84
C GLY A 456 18.43 2.44 -2.30
N LEU A 457 17.98 2.22 -1.07
CA LEU A 457 17.85 0.89 -0.48
C LEU A 457 16.55 0.21 -0.97
N MET A 458 16.67 -1.07 -1.30
CA MET A 458 15.53 -1.98 -1.47
C MET A 458 15.71 -3.21 -0.60
N VAL A 459 14.69 -4.04 -0.49
CA VAL A 459 14.71 -5.23 0.35
C VAL A 459 14.13 -6.42 -0.39
N ASN A 460 14.75 -7.58 -0.23
CA ASN A 460 14.17 -8.85 -0.64
C ASN A 460 13.38 -9.46 0.53
N TYR A 461 12.08 -9.69 0.32
CA TYR A 461 11.31 -10.61 1.16
C TYR A 461 11.25 -11.96 0.47
N ARG A 462 11.71 -13.01 1.13
CA ARG A 462 11.77 -14.36 0.55
C ARG A 462 10.60 -15.21 1.04
N TYR A 463 9.93 -15.88 0.11
CA TYR A 463 8.80 -16.75 0.39
C TYR A 463 9.24 -18.21 0.36
N TYR A 464 9.38 -18.81 1.54
CA TYR A 464 9.54 -20.25 1.69
C TYR A 464 8.15 -20.88 1.79
N LEU A 465 7.70 -21.55 0.73
CA LEU A 465 6.30 -21.97 0.57
C LEU A 465 5.81 -22.84 1.74
N SER A 466 6.65 -23.74 2.23
CA SER A 466 6.40 -24.60 3.40
C SER A 466 6.13 -23.80 4.67
N ASP A 467 6.83 -22.68 4.85
CA ASP A 467 6.88 -21.96 6.13
C ASP A 467 5.94 -20.76 6.17
N THR A 468 5.40 -20.35 5.01
CA THR A 468 4.54 -19.15 4.90
C THR A 468 3.40 -19.11 5.93
N LYS A 469 2.75 -20.25 6.21
CA LYS A 469 1.66 -20.32 7.18
C LYS A 469 2.16 -20.07 8.60
N SER A 470 3.23 -20.77 8.99
CA SER A 470 3.85 -20.65 10.32
C SER A 470 4.40 -19.24 10.56
N ASN A 471 5.13 -18.69 9.59
CA ASN A 471 5.68 -17.34 9.64
C ASN A 471 4.60 -16.27 9.78
N SER A 472 3.51 -16.38 9.01
CA SER A 472 2.36 -15.47 9.07
C SER A 472 1.68 -15.52 10.44
N GLN A 473 1.45 -16.73 10.98
CA GLN A 473 0.86 -16.90 12.31
C GLN A 473 1.74 -16.31 13.41
N ASN A 474 3.05 -16.58 13.39
CA ASN A 474 3.99 -16.05 14.38
C ASN A 474 4.10 -14.52 14.32
N TYR A 475 4.05 -13.94 13.12
CA TYR A 475 4.07 -12.49 12.95
C TYR A 475 2.79 -11.82 13.50
N LEU A 476 1.62 -12.40 13.21
CA LEU A 476 0.33 -11.83 13.61
C LEU A 476 0.02 -12.04 15.10
N LEU A 477 0.33 -13.22 15.65
CA LEU A 477 -0.01 -13.58 17.04
C LEU A 477 1.09 -13.23 18.03
N HIS A 478 2.36 -13.38 17.64
CA HIS A 478 3.51 -13.23 18.54
C HIS A 478 4.41 -12.04 18.16
N HIS A 479 3.99 -11.22 17.19
CA HIS A 479 4.71 -10.02 16.73
C HIS A 479 6.18 -10.27 16.35
N THR A 480 6.49 -11.51 15.98
CA THR A 480 7.85 -11.97 15.68
C THR A 480 8.13 -11.82 14.19
N ILE A 481 9.23 -11.15 13.84
CA ILE A 481 9.65 -10.98 12.44
C ILE A 481 10.65 -12.09 12.07
N PRO A 482 10.33 -12.98 11.12
CA PRO A 482 11.33 -13.88 10.56
C PRO A 482 12.32 -13.09 9.71
N ALA A 483 13.61 -13.15 10.04
CA ALA A 483 14.69 -12.47 9.33
C ALA A 483 15.88 -13.41 9.08
N SER A 484 16.64 -13.15 8.01
CA SER A 484 17.86 -13.92 7.73
C SER A 484 18.99 -13.57 8.71
N PRO A 485 19.96 -14.47 8.92
CA PRO A 485 21.15 -14.20 9.72
C PRO A 485 21.90 -12.94 9.28
N THR A 486 21.99 -12.69 7.97
CA THR A 486 22.64 -11.50 7.41
C THR A 486 21.97 -10.20 7.86
N VAL A 487 20.63 -10.17 7.95
CA VAL A 487 19.91 -9.00 8.46
C VAL A 487 20.07 -8.86 9.97
N LEU A 488 20.02 -9.97 10.71
CA LEU A 488 20.23 -9.96 12.16
C LEU A 488 21.65 -9.55 12.55
N GLU A 489 22.65 -9.85 11.73
CA GLU A 489 24.03 -9.43 11.95
C GLU A 489 24.20 -7.89 11.89
N LEU A 490 23.48 -7.22 10.98
CA LEU A 490 23.42 -5.75 10.95
C LEU A 490 22.89 -5.17 12.27
N LEU A 491 22.07 -5.94 13.00
CA LEU A 491 21.46 -5.56 14.28
C LEU A 491 22.23 -6.07 15.49
N ARG A 492 23.39 -6.73 15.33
CA ARG A 492 24.12 -7.33 16.47
C ARG A 492 24.39 -6.29 17.56
N SER A 493 24.80 -5.08 17.20
CA SER A 493 25.01 -4.01 18.18
C SER A 493 23.72 -3.56 18.86
N GLU A 494 22.56 -3.65 18.19
CA GLU A 494 21.22 -3.26 18.66
C GLU A 494 20.52 -4.31 19.52
N LEU A 495 20.83 -5.58 19.32
CA LEU A 495 20.20 -6.70 20.03
C LEU A 495 20.98 -7.16 21.27
N SER A 496 22.25 -6.76 21.42
CA SER A 496 23.00 -7.02 22.64
C SER A 496 22.39 -6.25 23.82
N PRO A 497 22.09 -6.90 24.95
CA PRO A 497 21.69 -6.18 26.15
C PRO A 497 22.81 -5.23 26.57
N SER A 498 22.47 -3.97 26.88
CA SER A 498 23.39 -3.09 27.60
C SER A 498 23.89 -3.85 28.83
N PRO A 499 25.21 -3.89 29.11
CA PRO A 499 25.69 -4.50 30.33
C PRO A 499 24.96 -3.84 31.49
N ALA A 500 24.20 -4.64 32.23
CA ALA A 500 23.56 -4.20 33.46
C ALA A 500 24.62 -3.51 34.30
N GLN A 501 24.27 -2.34 34.84
CA GLN A 501 24.96 -1.80 35.98
C GLN A 501 24.90 -2.87 37.08
N ASN A 502 25.97 -3.64 37.22
CA ASN A 502 26.29 -4.33 38.47
C ASN A 502 26.60 -3.21 39.47
N GLY A 503 25.55 -2.63 40.03
CA GLY A 503 25.64 -1.84 41.24
C GLY A 503 25.62 -2.82 42.41
N ASP A 504 26.75 -2.94 43.09
CA ASP A 504 26.83 -3.45 44.45
C ASP A 504 25.68 -2.91 45.30
N ARG A 505 24.83 -3.80 45.81
CA ARG A 505 24.25 -3.74 47.16
C ARG A 505 23.88 -5.12 47.66
#